data_AF-A5N1N5-F1
#
_entry.id   AF-A5N1N5-F1
#
_cell.length_a   1.000
_cell.length_b   1.000
_cell.length_c   1.000
_cell.angle_alpha   90.00
_cell.angle_beta   90.00
_cell.angle_gamma   90.00
#
_symmetry.space_group_name_H-M   'P 1'
#
loop_
_entity.id
_entity.type
_entity.pdbx_description
1 polymer ?
#
loop_
_entity_poly.entity_id
_entity_poly.type
_entity_poly.pdbx_seq_one_letter_code
_entity_poly.pdbx_strand_id
1 'polypeptide(L)' 'MITVLEGNSKNNLSGQEVIEKYPRKQRFILPILHDIQRKYKYIPRQSLENLSKYMDIPFNRLYSMVILLKKGIV' A
#
# COMPACT_ATOMS: atom_id res chain seq x y z
N MET A 1 10.58 -22.97 9.30
CA MET A 1 9.90 -22.67 8.02
C MET A 1 9.15 -21.35 8.17
N ILE A 2 9.72 -20.24 7.69
CA ILE A 2 8.97 -19.07 7.24
C ILE A 2 9.71 -18.59 5.99
N THR A 3 8.96 -18.61 4.89
CA THR A 3 9.42 -18.45 3.51
C THR A 3 10.28 -17.22 3.33
N VAL A 4 11.51 -17.46 2.89
CA VAL A 4 12.36 -16.49 2.20
C VAL A 4 11.57 -15.85 1.06
N LEU A 5 11.36 -14.53 1.13
CA LEU A 5 10.90 -13.78 -0.03
C LEU A 5 12.12 -13.53 -0.92
N GLU A 6 12.45 -14.56 -1.72
CA GLU A 6 13.15 -14.37 -2.98
C GLU A 6 12.33 -13.49 -3.93
N GLY A 7 13.00 -12.60 -4.66
CA GLY A 7 12.39 -11.75 -5.69
C GLY A 7 13.02 -10.37 -5.71
N ASN A 8 14.29 -10.24 -6.10
CA ASN A 8 14.69 -9.99 -7.49
C ASN A 8 14.22 -8.62 -8.03
N SER A 9 15.22 -7.78 -8.27
CA SER A 9 15.25 -6.55 -9.07
C SER A 9 14.06 -6.33 -10.03
N LYS A 10 13.58 -5.08 -10.03
CA LYS A 10 12.64 -4.42 -10.98
C LYS A 10 11.20 -4.28 -10.49
N ASN A 11 10.96 -3.21 -9.75
CA ASN A 11 9.96 -2.17 -10.03
C ASN A 11 9.97 -1.23 -8.81
N ASN A 12 10.47 -0.01 -8.95
CA ASN A 12 10.58 0.93 -7.83
C ASN A 12 9.22 1.28 -7.18
N LEU A 13 8.09 0.74 -7.64
CA LEU A 13 6.71 1.19 -7.34
C LEU A 13 5.90 0.21 -6.47
N SER A 14 6.50 -0.88 -5.97
CA SER A 14 5.77 -1.93 -5.23
C SER A 14 5.32 -1.52 -3.82
N GLY A 15 5.90 -0.47 -3.22
CA GLY A 15 5.52 0.04 -1.89
C GLY A 15 5.65 -0.96 -0.74
N GLN A 16 6.20 -2.14 -1.00
CA GLN A 16 6.26 -3.27 -0.10
C GLN A 16 7.08 -2.95 1.15
N GLU A 17 8.20 -2.25 0.98
CA GLU A 17 9.04 -1.75 2.08
C GLU A 17 8.29 -0.86 3.08
N VAL A 18 7.24 -0.17 2.62
CA VAL A 18 6.39 0.64 3.49
C VAL A 18 5.36 -0.26 4.16
N ILE A 19 4.66 -1.08 3.38
CA ILE A 19 3.59 -1.97 3.85
C ILE A 19 4.09 -2.93 4.94
N GLU A 20 5.28 -3.51 4.77
CA GLU A 20 5.86 -4.49 5.70
C GLU A 20 6.28 -3.89 7.06
N LYS A 21 6.48 -2.57 7.14
CA LYS A 21 6.76 -1.88 8.41
C LYS A 21 5.55 -1.80 9.32
N TYR A 22 4.35 -1.97 8.78
CA TYR A 22 3.11 -1.86 9.53
C TYR A 22 2.52 -3.25 9.78
N PRO A 23 1.93 -3.50 10.95
CA PRO A 23 1.24 -4.76 11.20
C PRO A 23 -0.03 -4.83 10.34
N ARG A 24 -0.44 -6.05 9.99
CA ARG A 24 -1.67 -6.38 9.24
C ARG A 24 -2.95 -6.01 10.01
N LYS A 25 -3.22 -4.72 10.20
CA LYS A 25 -4.44 -4.23 10.85
C LYS A 25 -5.01 -3.08 10.03
N GLN A 26 -6.33 -3.09 9.86
CA GLN A 26 -7.05 -2.16 8.98
C GLN A 26 -6.82 -0.68 9.35
N ARG A 27 -6.62 -0.38 10.63
CA ARG A 27 -6.29 0.98 11.10
C ARG A 27 -5.01 1.56 10.49
N PHE A 28 -4.09 0.72 10.02
CA PHE A 28 -2.83 1.16 9.41
C PHE A 28 -2.92 1.39 7.90
N ILE A 29 -4.06 1.07 7.25
CA ILE A 29 -4.25 1.32 5.82
C ILE A 29 -4.03 2.80 5.50
N LEU A 30 -4.62 3.70 6.28
CA LEU A 30 -4.51 5.13 6.08
C LEU A 30 -3.06 5.64 6.17
N PRO A 31 -2.30 5.37 7.26
CA PRO A 31 -0.90 5.77 7.33
C PRO A 31 -0.02 5.11 6.27
N ILE A 32 -0.26 3.84 5.91
CA ILE A 32 0.47 3.17 4.81
C ILE A 32 0.24 3.90 3.49
N LEU A 33 -1.01 4.24 3.16
CA LEU A 33 -1.34 4.97 1.93
C LEU A 33 -0.69 6.35 1.89
N HIS A 34 -0.69 7.09 3.01
CA HIS A 34 0.01 8.36 3.12
C HIS A 34 1.52 8.22 2.93
N ASP A 35 2.13 7.20 3.51
CA ASP A 35 3.58 6.99 3.45
C ASP A 35 4.02 6.59 2.04
N ILE A 36 3.26 5.70 1.37
CA ILE A 36 3.39 5.39 -0.06
C ILE A 36 3.26 6.67 -0.89
N GLN A 37 2.23 7.49 -0.64
CA GLN A 37 2.04 8.74 -1.36
C GLN A 37 3.19 9.73 -1.15
N ARG A 38 3.74 9.85 0.06
CA ARG A 38 4.91 10.72 0.33
C ARG A 38 6.15 10.21 -0.41
N LYS A 39 6.38 8.89 -0.39
CA LYS A 39 7.54 8.25 -1.03
C LYS A 39 7.51 8.41 -2.55
N TYR A 40 6.34 8.23 -3.17
CA TYR A 40 6.21 8.22 -4.62
C TYR A 40 5.59 9.50 -5.21
N LYS A 41 5.15 10.46 -4.39
CA LYS A 41 4.29 11.62 -4.74
C LYS A 41 2.91 11.25 -5.30
N TYR A 42 2.62 9.97 -5.48
CA TYR A 42 1.34 9.40 -5.90
C TYR A 42 1.21 7.98 -5.32
N ILE A 43 0.03 7.37 -5.44
CA ILE A 43 -0.17 5.98 -4.99
C ILE A 43 -0.17 5.08 -6.23
N PRO A 44 0.94 4.38 -6.54
CA PRO A 44 0.99 3.47 -7.67
C PRO A 44 0.03 2.30 -7.48
N ARG A 45 -0.58 1.86 -8.58
CA ARG A 45 -1.50 0.72 -8.60
C ARG A 45 -0.89 -0.55 -8.00
N GLN A 46 0.37 -0.85 -8.32
CA GLN A 46 1.09 -2.01 -7.78
C GLN A 46 1.16 -2.00 -6.24
N SER A 47 1.42 -0.83 -5.64
CA SER A 47 1.43 -0.71 -4.17
C SER A 47 0.05 -0.98 -3.56
N LEU A 48 -1.02 -0.51 -4.19
CA LEU A 48 -2.40 -0.78 -3.79
C LEU A 48 -2.78 -2.26 -3.93
N GLU A 49 -2.35 -2.92 -5.00
CA GLU A 49 -2.55 -4.36 -5.20
C GLU A 49 -1.81 -5.18 -4.16
N ASN A 50 -0.57 -4.80 -3.82
CA ASN A 50 0.18 -5.43 -2.75
C ASN A 50 -0.49 -5.20 -1.39
N LEU A 51 -0.97 -3.98 -1.11
CA LEU A 51 -1.69 -3.68 0.12
C LEU A 51 -3.02 -4.45 0.22
N SER A 52 -3.73 -4.61 -0.90
CA SER A 52 -4.95 -5.42 -1.02
C SER A 52 -4.70 -6.87 -0.63
N LYS A 53 -3.65 -7.48 -1.18
CA LYS A 53 -3.25 -8.86 -0.84
C LYS A 53 -2.74 -8.97 0.60
N TYR A 54 -2.02 -7.97 1.09
CA TYR A 54 -1.42 -7.99 2.44
C TYR A 54 -2.47 -7.84 3.55
N MET A 55 -3.47 -6.98 3.33
CA MET A 55 -4.55 -6.69 4.29
C MET A 55 -5.77 -7.60 4.11
N ASP A 56 -5.80 -8.41 3.05
CA ASP A 56 -6.96 -9.22 2.63
C ASP A 56 -8.21 -8.35 2.41
N ILE A 57 -8.04 -7.22 1.70
CA ILE A 57 -9.12 -6.26 1.42
C ILE A 57 -9.26 -6.10 -0.08
N PRO A 58 -10.49 -6.07 -0.63
CA PRO A 58 -10.70 -5.89 -2.06
C PRO A 58 -10.10 -4.57 -2.55
N PHE A 59 -9.38 -4.63 -3.68
CA PHE A 59 -8.73 -3.48 -4.31
C PHE A 59 -9.68 -2.29 -4.51
N ASN A 60 -10.92 -2.54 -4.96
CA ASN A 60 -11.92 -1.48 -5.16
C ASN A 60 -12.16 -0.65 -3.89
N ARG A 61 -12.19 -1.30 -2.71
CA ARG A 61 -12.41 -0.62 -1.43
C ARG A 61 -11.21 0.28 -1.09
N LEU A 62 -9.99 -0.22 -1.29
CA LEU A 62 -8.78 0.56 -1.06
C LEU A 62 -8.67 1.74 -2.05
N TYR A 63 -9.03 1.52 -3.32
CA TYR A 63 -9.03 2.56 -4.34
C TYR A 63 -9.99 3.70 -4.00
N SER A 64 -11.21 3.38 -3.55
CA SER A 64 -12.17 4.39 -3.07
C SER A 64 -11.61 5.18 -1.87
N MET A 65 -10.91 4.53 -0.93
CA MET A 65 -10.27 5.22 0.19
C MET A 65 -9.18 6.19 -0.26
N VAL A 66 -8.37 5.81 -1.26
CA VAL A 66 -7.32 6.68 -1.82
C VAL A 66 -7.91 7.92 -2.49
N ILE A 67 -8.97 7.75 -3.28
CA ILE A 67 -9.65 8.87 -3.92
C ILE A 67 -10.22 9.83 -2.87
N LEU A 68 -10.82 9.28 -1.81
CA LEU A 68 -11.35 10.07 -0.70
C LEU A 68 -10.24 10.87 0.00
N LEU A 69 -9.09 10.24 0.25
CA LEU A 69 -7.91 10.89 0.82
C LEU A 69 -7.46 12.11 0.00
N LYS A 70 -7.40 11.96 -1.32
CA LYS A 70 -7.02 13.05 -2.24
C LYS A 70 -8.04 14.19 -2.24
N LYS A 71 -9.30 13.91 -1.94
CA LYS A 71 -10.39 14.89 -1.91
C LYS A 71 -10.48 15.66 -0.58
N GLY A 72 -9.71 15.26 0.44
CA GLY A 72 -9.75 15.80 1.80
C GLY A 72 -8.70 16.88 2.08
N ILE A 73 -8.60 17.90 1.22
CA ILE A 73 -8.05 19.21 1.61
C ILE A 73 -9.12 20.22 1.18
N VAL A 74 -9.97 20.59 2.15
CA VAL A 74 -10.64 21.89 2.18
C VAL A 74 -9.72 22.87 2.87
#